data_AF-A0AAD5KPC8-F1
#
_entry.id   AF-A0AAD5KPC8-F1
#
_cell.length_a   1.000
_cell.length_b   1.000
_cell.length_c   1.000
_cell.angle_alpha   90.00
_cell.angle_beta   90.00
_cell.angle_gamma   90.00
#
_symmetry.space_group_name_H-M   'P 1'
#
loop_
_entity.id
_entity.type
_entity.pdbx_description
1 polymer ?
#
loop_
_entity_poly.entity_id
_entity_poly.type
_entity_poly.pdbx_seq_one_letter_code
_entity_poly.pdbx_strand_id
1 'polypeptide(L)'
;MAFFNVLPEVFRFIFNTDGLPVAKASESQVWPIQCKFFDAPMSNWPAFVLGIFHANNFVKELVELQQTGFFHNGKVIKIVVFGFSCDAPANALIKFIKIHTGYESCPKCEVHGKYARRVVFLETSAPLRSHENFINKTQDRHHTGTSLLERLDIDMVTSFAVGYMRCVCLGVMRKLLWLWIRGPLSTRIGHQNIERKSAALMMIKNFVPCDFARKPRVLAELPRWKPTELHQFLLYTGPAILKESCKGKPLEDFYDNFMLLHTAIKILSQPHLCQEPVYNYAKDLLVAFVEECKIIYAEWFISYNVHCLIHLPDDVMRFGYLDNFSTFPFENNMKKIKSMIRKHERVLSQIVRRIAEEERNFIEFNKINTGKTVLKKKHTNGPVLSTGAEKQYNILHYKSVTLKCDEANSCFILKDETVVKMLNIIEQENVITIIGKELNNRGEKDLFSKPLQSSRLGTYTVKISSLSSQKSWPITEIKCKAFGIPYSSKNELAIFPLMRIVLCAFIPYLLKSMSRRIPKVI
;
A
#
# COMPACT_ATOMS: atom_id res chain seq x y z
N MET A 1 13.08 24.14 11.90
CA MET A 1 14.04 24.67 10.90
C MET A 1 15.43 24.02 11.07
N ALA A 2 15.52 22.71 11.32
CA ALA A 2 16.80 22.05 11.65
C ALA A 2 17.07 20.72 10.88
N PHE A 3 16.19 20.29 9.97
CA PHE A 3 16.30 18.96 9.35
C PHE A 3 16.96 18.92 7.96
N PHE A 4 17.39 20.05 7.39
CA PHE A 4 18.00 20.13 6.05
C PHE A 4 19.42 20.69 6.00
N ASN A 5 20.11 20.83 7.14
CA ASN A 5 21.44 21.47 7.16
C ASN A 5 22.58 20.57 6.68
N VAL A 6 22.34 19.26 6.48
CA VAL A 6 23.33 18.34 5.90
C VAL A 6 22.66 17.51 4.82
N LEU A 7 23.02 17.76 3.57
CA LEU A 7 22.64 16.88 2.46
C LEU A 7 23.37 15.54 2.61
N PRO A 8 22.70 14.41 2.33
CA PRO A 8 23.36 13.12 2.36
C PRO A 8 24.37 13.02 1.22
N GLU A 9 25.39 12.19 1.41
CA GLU A 9 26.42 11.93 0.39
C GLU A 9 25.91 11.09 -0.78
N VAL A 10 24.76 10.41 -0.59
CA VAL A 10 24.15 9.53 -1.59
C VAL A 10 22.66 9.79 -1.67
N PHE A 11 22.15 9.96 -2.89
CA PHE A 11 20.72 9.91 -3.18
C PHE A 11 20.34 8.62 -3.87
N ARG A 12 19.44 7.86 -3.23
CA ARG A 12 18.82 6.67 -3.80
C ARG A 12 17.45 7.00 -4.38
N PHE A 13 17.23 6.65 -5.64
CA PHE A 13 15.98 6.93 -6.35
C PHE A 13 15.25 5.67 -6.78
N ILE A 14 13.92 5.71 -6.65
CA ILE A 14 13.03 4.80 -7.38
C ILE A 14 12.49 5.55 -8.58
N PHE A 15 12.63 4.95 -9.76
CA PHE A 15 12.15 5.48 -11.03
C PHE A 15 10.82 4.85 -11.45
N ASN A 16 10.05 5.60 -12.24
CA ASN A 16 8.83 5.13 -12.87
C ASN A 16 8.68 5.79 -14.24
N THR A 17 8.13 5.02 -15.18
CA THR A 17 7.59 5.52 -16.43
C THR A 17 6.29 4.78 -16.72
N ASP A 18 5.31 5.50 -17.28
CA ASP A 18 4.01 4.96 -17.71
C ASP A 18 3.48 5.86 -18.84
N GLY A 19 2.61 5.30 -19.68
CA GLY A 19 1.97 6.05 -20.76
C GLY A 19 0.86 6.96 -20.23
N LEU A 20 0.95 8.25 -20.52
CA LEU A 20 -0.06 9.25 -20.16
C LEU A 20 -0.86 9.69 -21.38
N PRO A 21 -2.14 9.27 -21.53
CA PRO A 21 -2.97 9.69 -22.66
C PRO A 21 -3.26 11.19 -22.64
N VAL A 22 -2.92 11.85 -23.75
CA VAL A 22 -3.06 13.30 -23.95
C VAL A 22 -4.54 13.69 -24.17
N ALA A 23 -5.30 12.85 -24.87
CA ALA A 23 -6.73 13.04 -25.09
C ALA A 23 -7.50 11.73 -24.84
N LYS A 24 -8.82 11.81 -24.61
CA LYS A 24 -9.66 10.62 -24.39
C LYS A 24 -9.88 9.80 -25.67
N ALA A 25 -9.80 10.43 -26.84
CA ALA A 25 -10.10 9.84 -28.15
C ALA A 25 -8.90 9.84 -29.11
N SER A 26 -7.68 9.98 -28.58
CA SER A 26 -6.44 9.91 -29.36
C SER A 26 -5.56 8.80 -28.82
N GLU A 27 -4.86 8.10 -29.70
CA GLU A 27 -3.80 7.14 -29.34
C GLU A 27 -2.52 7.84 -28.85
N SER A 28 -2.44 9.17 -28.95
CA SER A 28 -1.28 9.95 -28.51
C SER A 28 -1.10 9.87 -26.99
N GLN A 29 0.10 9.49 -26.58
CA GLN A 29 0.53 9.44 -25.18
C GLN A 29 1.86 10.17 -25.00
N VAL A 30 2.09 10.72 -23.81
CA VAL A 30 3.42 11.16 -23.36
C VAL A 30 3.95 10.18 -22.32
N TRP A 31 5.25 9.94 -22.32
CA TRP A 31 5.92 8.98 -21.43
C TRP A 31 6.90 9.72 -20.51
N PRO A 32 6.42 10.30 -19.40
CA PRO A 32 7.26 10.99 -18.45
C PRO A 32 8.12 10.01 -17.65
N ILE A 33 9.41 10.31 -17.56
CA ILE A 33 10.36 9.67 -16.65
C ILE A 33 10.27 10.41 -15.33
N GLN A 34 9.86 9.70 -14.29
CA GLN A 34 9.65 10.22 -12.95
C GLN A 34 10.53 9.51 -11.95
N CYS A 35 10.82 10.17 -10.83
CA CYS A 35 11.47 9.53 -9.71
C CYS A 35 10.93 10.03 -8.36
N LYS A 36 11.32 9.33 -7.30
CA LYS A 36 11.17 9.76 -5.91
C LYS A 36 12.40 9.33 -5.12
N PHE A 37 12.71 10.08 -4.08
CA PHE A 37 13.73 9.68 -3.11
C PHE A 37 13.27 8.42 -2.36
N PHE A 38 14.20 7.49 -2.15
CA PHE A 38 13.95 6.28 -1.38
C PHE A 38 14.17 6.49 0.12
N ASP A 39 15.19 7.28 0.48
CA ASP A 39 15.65 7.42 1.86
C ASP A 39 14.94 8.49 2.66
N ALA A 40 14.65 8.19 3.93
CA ALA A 40 14.17 9.19 4.88
C ALA A 40 15.29 10.21 5.21
N PRO A 41 14.95 11.49 5.49
CA PRO A 41 13.60 12.07 5.53
C PRO A 41 13.03 12.43 4.15
N MET A 42 13.84 12.34 3.09
CA MET A 42 13.50 12.80 1.74
C MET A 42 12.47 11.92 1.03
N SER A 43 12.23 10.70 1.50
CA SER A 43 11.18 9.81 0.99
C SER A 43 9.76 10.38 1.14
N ASN A 44 9.57 11.38 1.99
CA ASN A 44 8.32 12.15 2.09
C ASN A 44 8.15 13.19 0.97
N TRP A 45 9.21 13.45 0.20
CA TRP A 45 9.16 14.36 -0.95
C TRP A 45 8.25 13.78 -2.04
N PRO A 46 7.34 14.58 -2.63
CA PRO A 46 6.48 14.10 -3.70
C PRO A 46 7.27 13.59 -4.91
N ALA A 47 6.76 12.56 -5.61
CA ALA A 47 7.34 12.14 -6.88
C ALA A 47 7.38 13.32 -7.87
N PHE A 48 8.44 13.41 -8.65
CA PHE A 48 8.69 14.51 -9.58
C PHE A 48 9.21 14.01 -10.92
N VAL A 49 9.15 14.88 -11.93
CA VAL A 49 9.49 14.57 -13.32
C VAL A 49 10.94 14.93 -13.58
N LEU A 50 11.70 14.02 -14.19
CA LEU A 50 13.06 14.28 -14.65
C LEU A 50 13.09 14.63 -16.13
N GLY A 51 12.22 14.01 -16.93
CA GLY A 51 12.16 14.24 -18.35
C GLY A 51 10.88 13.70 -18.98
N ILE A 52 10.54 14.23 -20.15
CA ILE A 52 9.41 13.76 -20.99
C ILE A 52 9.94 13.53 -22.42
N PHE A 53 11.24 13.25 -22.56
CA PHE A 53 11.95 13.20 -23.84
C PHE A 53 13.02 12.09 -23.88
N HIS A 54 13.48 11.80 -25.11
CA HIS A 54 14.54 10.89 -25.56
C HIS A 54 15.31 10.08 -24.48
N ALA A 55 14.95 8.78 -24.35
CA ALA A 55 15.51 7.87 -23.34
C ALA A 55 17.05 7.73 -23.38
N ASN A 56 17.70 7.86 -24.55
CA ASN A 56 19.16 7.77 -24.65
C ASN A 56 19.87 8.88 -23.86
N ASN A 57 19.34 10.10 -23.87
CA ASN A 57 19.98 11.22 -23.17
C ASN A 57 19.88 11.01 -21.66
N PHE A 58 18.69 10.61 -21.19
CA PHE A 58 18.46 10.25 -19.80
C PHE A 58 19.44 9.16 -19.31
N VAL A 59 19.58 8.06 -20.06
CA VAL A 59 20.51 6.98 -19.66
C VAL A 59 21.95 7.45 -19.68
N LYS A 60 22.37 8.23 -20.69
CA LYS A 60 23.74 8.75 -20.77
C LYS A 60 24.08 9.62 -19.56
N GLU A 61 23.23 10.58 -19.22
CA GLU A 61 23.41 11.46 -18.06
C GLU A 61 23.39 10.67 -16.75
N LEU A 62 22.51 9.67 -16.64
CA LEU A 62 22.41 8.87 -15.42
C LEU A 62 23.64 7.97 -15.21
N VAL A 63 24.23 7.41 -16.28
CA VAL A 63 25.50 6.68 -16.22
C VAL A 63 26.61 7.58 -15.67
N GLU A 64 26.73 8.81 -16.18
CA GLU A 64 27.72 9.79 -15.70
C GLU A 64 27.49 10.10 -14.22
N LEU A 65 26.24 10.38 -13.82
CA LEU A 65 25.88 10.68 -12.43
C LEU A 65 26.11 9.49 -11.47
N GLN A 66 25.97 8.24 -11.92
CA GLN A 66 26.31 7.06 -11.10
C GLN A 66 27.82 6.94 -10.89
N GLN A 67 28.63 7.34 -11.88
CA GLN A 67 30.09 7.25 -11.82
C GLN A 67 30.72 8.40 -11.02
N THR A 68 30.34 9.64 -11.33
CA THR A 68 30.99 10.84 -10.80
C THR A 68 30.20 11.54 -9.71
N GLY A 69 28.89 11.29 -9.62
CA GLY A 69 27.99 12.13 -8.84
C GLY A 69 27.94 13.56 -9.38
N PHE A 70 27.46 14.49 -8.55
CA PHE A 70 27.48 15.93 -8.84
C PHE A 70 28.02 16.74 -7.66
N PHE A 71 28.68 17.87 -7.94
CA PHE A 71 29.28 18.72 -6.91
C PHE A 71 28.28 19.77 -6.39
N HIS A 72 28.10 19.83 -5.07
CA HIS A 72 27.25 20.81 -4.41
C HIS A 72 27.79 21.15 -3.02
N ASN A 73 27.92 22.45 -2.72
CA ASN A 73 28.41 22.99 -1.43
C ASN A 73 29.69 22.32 -0.90
N GLY A 74 30.70 22.16 -1.76
CA GLY A 74 31.99 21.59 -1.35
C GLY A 74 32.02 20.05 -1.25
N LYS A 75 30.92 19.37 -1.60
CA LYS A 75 30.81 17.91 -1.52
C LYS A 75 30.37 17.31 -2.86
N VAL A 76 30.87 16.12 -3.15
CA VAL A 76 30.36 15.28 -4.24
C VAL A 76 29.22 14.44 -3.71
N ILE A 77 28.04 14.56 -4.33
CA ILE A 77 26.85 13.79 -3.99
C ILE A 77 26.66 12.71 -5.06
N LYS A 78 26.65 11.44 -4.64
CA LYS A 78 26.48 10.29 -5.53
C LYS A 78 25.00 10.01 -5.82
N ILE A 79 24.71 9.60 -7.05
CA ILE A 79 23.38 9.15 -7.46
C ILE A 79 23.36 7.63 -7.56
N VAL A 80 22.35 7.01 -6.95
CA VAL A 80 22.12 5.57 -7.03
C VAL A 80 20.73 5.31 -7.58
N VAL A 81 20.67 4.54 -8.66
CA VAL A 81 19.43 3.98 -9.19
C VAL A 81 19.03 2.79 -8.32
N PHE A 82 18.23 3.05 -7.31
CA PHE A 82 17.87 2.01 -6.34
C PHE A 82 16.87 1.01 -6.91
N GLY A 83 15.97 1.46 -7.78
CA GLY A 83 15.15 0.58 -8.59
C GLY A 83 14.08 1.25 -9.42
N PHE A 84 13.24 0.44 -10.04
CA PHE A 84 12.14 0.82 -10.91
C PHE A 84 10.85 0.23 -10.39
N SER A 85 9.79 1.03 -10.37
CA SER A 85 8.44 0.59 -10.04
C SER A 85 7.51 1.00 -11.18
N CYS A 86 7.33 0.08 -12.12
CA CYS A 86 6.54 0.29 -13.34
C CYS A 86 5.41 -0.75 -13.42
N ASP A 87 4.37 -0.46 -14.19
CA ASP A 87 3.38 -1.48 -14.51
C ASP A 87 3.93 -2.50 -15.51
N ALA A 88 3.26 -3.64 -15.69
CA ALA A 88 3.82 -4.72 -16.50
C ALA A 88 4.08 -4.34 -17.98
N PRO A 89 3.19 -3.60 -18.67
CA PRO A 89 3.49 -3.09 -20.01
C PRO A 89 4.69 -2.15 -20.06
N ALA A 90 4.79 -1.15 -19.18
CA ALA A 90 5.92 -0.22 -19.17
C ALA A 90 7.23 -0.94 -18.81
N ASN A 91 7.18 -1.89 -17.87
CA ASN A 91 8.32 -2.73 -17.50
C ASN A 91 8.79 -3.58 -18.69
N ALA A 92 7.86 -4.20 -19.42
CA ALA A 92 8.17 -4.95 -20.63
C ALA A 92 8.82 -4.10 -21.72
N LEU A 93 8.32 -2.87 -21.92
CA LEU A 93 8.85 -1.92 -22.88
C LEU A 93 10.28 -1.50 -22.55
N ILE A 94 10.54 -1.05 -21.32
CA ILE A 94 11.87 -0.52 -20.95
C ILE A 94 12.91 -1.62 -20.83
N LYS A 95 12.52 -2.86 -20.54
CA LYS A 95 13.43 -4.01 -20.44
C LYS A 95 13.59 -4.78 -21.75
N PHE A 96 12.80 -4.48 -22.77
CA PHE A 96 12.70 -5.30 -23.98
C PHE A 96 12.45 -6.78 -23.66
N ILE A 97 11.39 -7.04 -22.90
CA ILE A 97 10.93 -8.39 -22.59
C ILE A 97 9.49 -8.61 -23.07
N LYS A 98 9.09 -9.88 -23.10
CA LYS A 98 7.76 -10.29 -23.50
C LYS A 98 6.70 -9.67 -22.58
N ILE A 99 5.66 -9.10 -23.20
CA ILE A 99 4.53 -8.51 -22.47
C ILE A 99 3.79 -9.56 -21.64
N HIS A 100 3.11 -9.11 -20.58
CA HIS A 100 2.40 -9.93 -19.57
C HIS A 100 1.35 -10.96 -20.09
N THR A 101 1.03 -10.96 -21.38
CA THR A 101 0.15 -11.94 -22.02
C THR A 101 0.91 -13.07 -22.74
N GLY A 102 2.24 -13.00 -22.82
CA GLY A 102 3.06 -14.01 -23.46
C GLY A 102 3.46 -15.16 -22.53
N TYR A 103 3.81 -16.31 -23.13
CA TYR A 103 4.15 -17.55 -22.43
C TYR A 103 5.39 -17.44 -21.53
N GLU A 104 6.37 -16.59 -21.84
CA GLU A 104 7.59 -16.41 -21.05
C GLU A 104 7.69 -14.95 -20.60
N SER A 105 6.64 -14.45 -19.94
CA SER A 105 6.53 -13.02 -19.61
C SER A 105 6.86 -12.66 -18.17
N CYS A 106 7.00 -13.64 -17.28
CA CYS A 106 7.36 -13.36 -15.89
C CYS A 106 8.75 -12.71 -15.82
N PRO A 107 8.91 -11.50 -15.25
CA PRO A 107 10.20 -10.82 -15.20
C PRO A 107 11.13 -11.35 -14.10
N LYS A 108 10.61 -12.18 -13.18
CA LYS A 108 11.32 -12.62 -11.96
C LYS A 108 11.77 -14.08 -12.00
N CYS A 109 11.08 -14.94 -12.74
CA CYS A 109 11.45 -16.35 -12.89
C CYS A 109 11.29 -16.82 -14.34
N GLU A 110 11.84 -17.99 -14.62
CA GLU A 110 11.91 -18.59 -15.96
C GLU A 110 10.69 -19.46 -16.30
N VAL A 111 9.59 -19.32 -15.53
CA VAL A 111 8.35 -20.10 -15.74
C VAL A 111 7.85 -20.02 -17.19
N HIS A 112 7.50 -21.18 -17.74
CA HIS A 112 6.79 -21.25 -19.01
C HIS A 112 5.28 -21.33 -18.76
N GLY A 113 4.55 -20.40 -19.35
CA GLY A 113 3.10 -20.35 -19.27
C GLY A 113 2.44 -21.39 -20.17
N LYS A 114 1.16 -21.67 -19.93
CA LYS A 114 0.31 -22.47 -20.82
C LYS A 114 -0.98 -21.74 -21.15
N TYR A 115 -1.64 -22.11 -22.25
CA TYR A 115 -2.93 -21.52 -22.60
C TYR A 115 -4.08 -22.28 -21.94
N ALA A 116 -4.81 -21.62 -21.05
CA ALA A 116 -6.03 -22.11 -20.42
C ALA A 116 -7.06 -20.97 -20.40
N ARG A 117 -7.76 -20.75 -21.54
CA ARG A 117 -8.58 -19.56 -21.86
C ARG A 117 -7.81 -18.23 -21.98
N ARG A 118 -6.62 -18.19 -21.39
CA ARG A 118 -5.61 -17.12 -21.41
C ARG A 118 -4.27 -17.75 -21.06
N VAL A 119 -3.17 -17.03 -21.21
CA VAL A 119 -1.88 -17.49 -20.69
C VAL A 119 -1.91 -17.50 -19.16
N VAL A 120 -1.53 -18.64 -18.58
CA VAL A 120 -1.46 -18.90 -17.14
C VAL A 120 -0.10 -19.48 -16.75
N PHE A 121 0.30 -19.27 -15.50
CA PHE A 121 1.59 -19.70 -14.95
C PHE A 121 1.36 -20.59 -13.75
N LEU A 122 1.30 -21.90 -13.98
CA LEU A 122 0.92 -22.84 -12.94
C LEU A 122 2.08 -23.29 -12.05
N GLU A 123 3.32 -23.10 -12.46
CA GLU A 123 4.46 -23.48 -11.63
C GLU A 123 4.79 -22.35 -10.65
N THR A 124 4.90 -22.68 -9.37
CA THR A 124 5.26 -21.75 -8.28
C THR A 124 6.71 -21.90 -7.82
N SER A 125 7.42 -22.92 -8.31
CA SER A 125 8.81 -23.26 -7.96
C SER A 125 9.79 -23.08 -9.12
N ALA A 126 9.39 -22.40 -10.20
CA ALA A 126 10.25 -22.19 -11.35
C ALA A 126 11.54 -21.44 -10.96
N PRO A 127 12.69 -21.73 -11.60
CA PRO A 127 13.96 -21.08 -11.31
C PRO A 127 13.85 -19.55 -11.37
N LEU A 128 14.41 -18.87 -10.36
CA LEU A 128 14.50 -17.41 -10.36
C LEU A 128 15.48 -16.95 -11.43
N ARG A 129 15.15 -15.86 -12.11
CA ARG A 129 16.03 -15.25 -13.10
C ARG A 129 17.09 -14.43 -12.38
N SER A 130 18.35 -14.60 -12.76
CA SER A 130 19.44 -13.75 -12.27
C SER A 130 19.75 -12.60 -13.24
N HIS A 131 20.57 -11.65 -12.80
CA HIS A 131 21.12 -10.60 -13.65
C HIS A 131 21.89 -11.19 -14.84
N GLU A 132 22.75 -12.18 -14.59
CA GLU A 132 23.59 -12.82 -15.59
C GLU A 132 22.75 -13.54 -16.64
N ASN A 133 21.75 -14.32 -16.22
CA ASN A 133 20.82 -15.00 -17.15
C ASN A 133 20.06 -13.99 -18.02
N PHE A 134 19.67 -12.84 -17.44
CA PHE A 134 19.00 -11.78 -18.17
C PHE A 134 19.90 -11.12 -19.23
N ILE A 135 21.14 -10.75 -18.86
CA ILE A 135 22.09 -10.10 -19.78
C ILE A 135 22.50 -11.06 -20.90
N ASN A 136 22.78 -12.31 -20.55
CA ASN A 136 23.15 -13.37 -21.50
C ASN A 136 21.95 -13.90 -22.31
N LYS A 137 20.73 -13.45 -21.99
CA LYS A 137 19.48 -13.81 -22.68
C LYS A 137 19.27 -15.32 -22.78
N THR A 138 19.56 -16.05 -21.69
CA THR A 138 19.51 -17.53 -21.66
C THR A 138 18.13 -18.10 -21.99
N GLN A 139 17.05 -17.36 -21.67
CA GLN A 139 15.68 -17.67 -22.08
C GLN A 139 15.26 -16.81 -23.27
N ASP A 140 15.66 -17.20 -24.48
CA ASP A 140 15.58 -16.37 -25.69
C ASP A 140 14.16 -15.80 -25.97
N ARG A 141 13.09 -16.58 -25.79
CA ARG A 141 11.71 -16.10 -26.08
C ARG A 141 11.10 -15.22 -24.97
N HIS A 142 11.84 -14.97 -23.88
CA HIS A 142 11.56 -13.93 -22.89
C HIS A 142 11.95 -12.55 -23.42
N HIS A 143 13.00 -12.46 -24.24
CA HIS A 143 13.58 -11.21 -24.69
C HIS A 143 12.99 -10.78 -26.04
N THR A 144 12.86 -9.47 -26.24
CA THR A 144 12.43 -8.86 -27.51
C THR A 144 13.47 -7.87 -28.05
N GLY A 145 14.61 -7.72 -27.37
CA GLY A 145 15.67 -6.79 -27.70
C GLY A 145 16.68 -6.65 -26.56
N THR A 146 17.46 -5.57 -26.61
CA THR A 146 18.47 -5.20 -25.59
C THR A 146 18.10 -3.84 -25.02
N SER A 147 18.04 -3.74 -23.69
CA SER A 147 17.63 -2.51 -23.02
C SER A 147 18.79 -1.53 -22.88
N LEU A 148 18.51 -0.24 -23.08
CA LEU A 148 19.45 0.84 -22.73
C LEU A 148 19.81 0.84 -21.23
N LEU A 149 18.92 0.32 -20.38
CA LEU A 149 19.12 0.25 -18.94
C LEU A 149 20.19 -0.78 -18.55
N GLU A 150 20.58 -1.69 -19.45
CA GLU A 150 21.72 -2.61 -19.23
C GLU A 150 23.06 -1.86 -19.11
N ARG A 151 23.11 -0.57 -19.47
CA ARG A 151 24.29 0.30 -19.29
C ARG A 151 24.41 0.91 -17.89
N LEU A 152 23.35 0.86 -17.10
CA LEU A 152 23.33 1.42 -15.75
C LEU A 152 23.94 0.42 -14.77
N ASP A 153 24.48 0.93 -13.66
CA ASP A 153 24.93 0.08 -12.55
C ASP A 153 23.71 -0.39 -11.73
N ILE A 154 22.99 -1.38 -12.28
CA ILE A 154 21.79 -1.99 -11.71
C ILE A 154 21.68 -3.48 -12.06
N ASP A 155 20.99 -4.22 -11.20
CA ASP A 155 20.52 -5.56 -11.52
C ASP A 155 19.20 -5.51 -12.33
N MET A 156 19.23 -6.00 -13.56
CA MET A 156 18.09 -6.04 -14.47
C MET A 156 16.86 -6.87 -14.01
N VAL A 157 16.98 -7.68 -12.96
CA VAL A 157 15.88 -8.44 -12.35
C VAL A 157 15.49 -7.86 -10.99
N THR A 158 16.44 -7.72 -10.07
CA THR A 158 16.15 -7.36 -8.67
C THR A 158 15.90 -5.86 -8.48
N SER A 159 16.41 -5.00 -9.37
CA SER A 159 16.10 -3.56 -9.33
C SER A 159 14.69 -3.22 -9.84
N PHE A 160 13.92 -4.16 -10.40
CA PHE A 160 12.60 -3.89 -10.98
C PHE A 160 11.48 -4.51 -10.15
N ALA A 161 10.81 -3.72 -9.31
CA ALA A 161 9.80 -4.22 -8.40
C ALA A 161 8.45 -4.54 -9.10
N VAL A 162 7.77 -5.57 -8.62
CA VAL A 162 6.38 -5.88 -8.97
C VAL A 162 5.47 -4.82 -8.34
N GLY A 163 4.78 -4.04 -9.20
CA GLY A 163 3.97 -2.91 -8.74
C GLY A 163 2.76 -3.33 -7.89
N TYR A 164 2.84 -3.16 -6.56
CA TYR A 164 1.77 -3.47 -5.58
C TYR A 164 0.36 -3.03 -6.03
N MET A 165 0.21 -1.76 -6.44
CA MET A 165 -1.07 -1.19 -6.84
C MET A 165 -1.69 -1.90 -8.06
N ARG A 166 -0.86 -2.24 -9.06
CA ARG A 166 -1.30 -2.85 -10.32
C ARG A 166 -1.46 -4.36 -10.16
N CYS A 167 -0.51 -5.03 -9.53
CA CYS A 167 -0.50 -6.48 -9.33
C CYS A 167 -1.54 -6.91 -8.29
N VAL A 168 -1.46 -6.38 -7.06
CA VAL A 168 -2.30 -6.85 -5.94
C VAL A 168 -3.68 -6.22 -5.99
N CYS A 169 -3.78 -4.88 -5.96
CA CYS A 169 -5.08 -4.23 -5.86
C CYS A 169 -5.91 -4.39 -7.15
N LEU A 170 -5.38 -3.90 -8.28
CA LEU A 170 -6.11 -3.93 -9.56
C LEU A 170 -6.09 -5.28 -10.26
N GLY A 171 -5.06 -6.10 -10.01
CA GLY A 171 -4.88 -7.41 -10.62
C GLY A 171 -5.61 -8.48 -9.85
N VAL A 172 -5.16 -8.80 -8.63
CA VAL A 172 -5.68 -9.95 -7.86
C VAL A 172 -6.96 -9.62 -7.11
N MET A 173 -6.97 -8.60 -6.26
CA MET A 173 -8.14 -8.28 -5.41
C MET A 173 -9.38 -7.97 -6.25
N ARG A 174 -9.22 -7.14 -7.29
CA ARG A 174 -10.32 -6.85 -8.22
C ARG A 174 -10.81 -8.09 -8.96
N LYS A 175 -9.90 -9.00 -9.34
CA LYS A 175 -10.26 -10.24 -10.03
C LYS A 175 -11.05 -11.18 -9.11
N LEU A 176 -10.66 -11.33 -7.85
CA LEU A 176 -11.42 -12.08 -6.83
C LEU A 176 -12.84 -11.53 -6.69
N LEU A 177 -13.00 -10.21 -6.49
CA LEU A 177 -14.32 -9.61 -6.34
C LEU A 177 -15.18 -9.77 -7.60
N TRP A 178 -14.58 -9.62 -8.78
CA TRP A 178 -15.28 -9.86 -10.05
C TRP A 178 -15.79 -11.28 -10.17
N LEU A 179 -14.95 -12.25 -9.80
CA LEU A 179 -15.30 -13.66 -9.82
C LEU A 179 -16.47 -13.96 -8.88
N TRP A 180 -16.43 -13.40 -7.66
CA TRP A 180 -17.48 -13.60 -6.67
C TRP A 180 -18.81 -12.93 -7.01
N ILE A 181 -18.81 -11.82 -7.77
CA ILE A 181 -20.04 -11.08 -8.09
C ILE A 181 -20.62 -11.46 -9.45
N ARG A 182 -19.77 -11.65 -10.46
CA ARG A 182 -20.19 -11.87 -11.86
C ARG A 182 -19.58 -13.13 -12.50
N GLY A 183 -18.84 -13.92 -11.74
CA GLY A 183 -18.23 -15.15 -12.26
C GLY A 183 -19.22 -16.29 -12.51
N PRO A 184 -18.70 -17.47 -12.88
CA PRO A 184 -19.48 -18.70 -13.00
C PRO A 184 -20.24 -19.04 -11.72
N LEU A 185 -21.33 -19.80 -11.84
CA LEU A 185 -22.16 -20.22 -10.70
C LEU A 185 -21.36 -20.90 -9.58
N SER A 186 -20.35 -21.69 -9.92
CA SER A 186 -19.48 -22.39 -8.96
C SER A 186 -18.68 -21.45 -8.05
N THR A 187 -18.43 -20.21 -8.48
CA THR A 187 -17.61 -19.24 -7.74
C THR A 187 -18.38 -17.98 -7.35
N ARG A 188 -19.65 -17.88 -7.77
CA ARG A 188 -20.48 -16.68 -7.61
C ARG A 188 -21.24 -16.73 -6.29
N ILE A 189 -21.11 -15.66 -5.52
CA ILE A 189 -21.85 -15.45 -4.28
C ILE A 189 -23.31 -15.10 -4.62
N GLY A 190 -24.26 -15.69 -3.89
CA GLY A 190 -25.69 -15.42 -4.09
C GLY A 190 -26.06 -13.95 -3.89
N HIS A 191 -27.07 -13.47 -4.62
CA HIS A 191 -27.49 -12.06 -4.65
C HIS A 191 -27.73 -11.47 -3.26
N GLN A 192 -28.48 -12.17 -2.41
CA GLN A 192 -28.76 -11.73 -1.04
C GLN A 192 -27.48 -11.50 -0.22
N ASN A 193 -26.46 -12.36 -0.41
CA ASN A 193 -25.17 -12.20 0.25
C ASN A 193 -24.37 -11.01 -0.31
N ILE A 194 -24.53 -10.68 -1.59
CA ILE A 194 -23.93 -9.47 -2.21
C ILE A 194 -24.58 -8.21 -1.66
N GLU A 195 -25.91 -8.19 -1.51
CA GLU A 195 -26.66 -7.08 -0.92
C GLU A 195 -26.29 -6.86 0.54
N ARG A 196 -26.23 -7.93 1.35
CA ARG A 196 -25.78 -7.86 2.76
C ARG A 196 -24.38 -7.28 2.88
N LYS A 197 -23.43 -7.74 2.06
CA LYS A 197 -22.06 -7.19 2.03
C LYS A 197 -22.04 -5.73 1.60
N SER A 198 -22.86 -5.34 0.63
CA SER A 198 -22.99 -3.95 0.19
C SER A 198 -23.57 -3.05 1.30
N ALA A 199 -24.59 -3.52 2.02
CA ALA A 199 -25.15 -2.82 3.18
C ALA A 199 -24.10 -2.66 4.30
N ALA A 200 -23.31 -3.70 4.57
CA ALA A 200 -22.22 -3.62 5.54
C ALA A 200 -21.16 -2.58 5.15
N LEU A 201 -20.74 -2.54 3.87
CA LEU A 201 -19.82 -1.50 3.36
C LEU A 201 -20.40 -0.09 3.57
N MET A 202 -21.71 0.08 3.34
CA MET A 202 -22.38 1.37 3.53
C MET A 202 -22.52 1.76 5.00
N MET A 203 -22.68 0.80 5.91
CA MET A 203 -22.66 1.06 7.36
C MET A 203 -21.26 1.55 7.81
N ILE A 204 -20.21 0.91 7.30
CA ILE A 204 -18.81 1.23 7.65
C ILE A 204 -18.39 2.60 7.08
N LYS A 205 -19.04 3.11 6.04
CA LYS A 205 -18.76 4.40 5.38
C LYS A 205 -18.57 5.57 6.35
N ASN A 206 -19.30 5.60 7.46
CA ASN A 206 -19.25 6.68 8.45
C ASN A 206 -18.13 6.52 9.49
N PHE A 207 -17.51 5.35 9.56
CA PHE A 207 -16.42 5.02 10.48
C PHE A 207 -15.05 5.11 9.81
N VAL A 208 -15.00 5.34 8.50
CA VAL A 208 -13.75 5.36 7.72
C VAL A 208 -12.92 6.61 8.06
N PRO A 209 -11.71 6.44 8.61
CA PRO A 209 -10.82 7.56 8.93
C PRO A 209 -10.52 8.45 7.73
N CYS A 210 -10.25 9.73 7.99
CA CYS A 210 -9.89 10.70 6.96
C CYS A 210 -8.53 10.42 6.28
N ASP A 211 -7.75 9.47 6.80
CA ASP A 211 -6.49 8.99 6.21
C ASP A 211 -6.73 8.19 4.92
N PHE A 212 -7.94 7.66 4.73
CA PHE A 212 -8.31 7.01 3.48
C PHE A 212 -8.84 8.04 2.48
N ALA A 213 -8.20 8.08 1.30
CA ALA A 213 -8.60 8.98 0.21
C ALA A 213 -10.02 8.73 -0.31
N ARG A 214 -10.60 7.54 -0.06
CA ARG A 214 -11.94 7.15 -0.51
C ARG A 214 -12.64 6.35 0.57
N LYS A 215 -13.96 6.50 0.63
CA LYS A 215 -14.86 5.69 1.45
C LYS A 215 -15.32 4.45 0.68
N PRO A 216 -15.75 3.37 1.37
CA PRO A 216 -16.37 2.22 0.74
C PRO A 216 -17.57 2.60 -0.11
N ARG A 217 -17.82 1.80 -1.14
CA ARG A 217 -19.00 1.85 -2.01
C ARG A 217 -19.65 0.49 -2.08
N VAL A 218 -20.87 0.43 -2.58
CA VAL A 218 -21.56 -0.85 -2.82
C VAL A 218 -20.83 -1.69 -3.87
N LEU A 219 -20.98 -3.01 -3.79
CA LEU A 219 -20.30 -3.96 -4.70
C LEU A 219 -20.76 -3.82 -6.16
N ALA A 220 -21.98 -3.32 -6.40
CA ALA A 220 -22.47 -3.01 -7.75
C ALA A 220 -21.59 -1.96 -8.47
N GLU A 221 -20.90 -1.09 -7.71
CA GLU A 221 -19.98 -0.09 -8.23
C GLU A 221 -18.55 -0.59 -8.44
N LEU A 222 -18.26 -1.89 -8.25
CA LEU A 222 -16.92 -2.47 -8.45
C LEU A 222 -16.22 -2.03 -9.76
N PRO A 223 -16.90 -1.87 -10.92
CA PRO A 223 -16.25 -1.35 -12.14
C PRO A 223 -15.57 0.01 -11.97
N ARG A 224 -16.08 0.83 -11.04
CA ARG A 224 -15.60 2.19 -10.77
C ARG A 224 -14.62 2.26 -9.59
N TRP A 225 -14.40 1.15 -8.88
CA TRP A 225 -13.48 1.10 -7.74
C TRP A 225 -12.05 1.41 -8.17
N LYS A 226 -11.41 2.32 -7.43
CA LYS A 226 -10.02 2.71 -7.61
C LYS A 226 -9.11 1.80 -6.77
N PRO A 227 -7.80 1.76 -7.06
CA PRO A 227 -6.87 0.91 -6.32
C PRO A 227 -6.88 1.15 -4.81
N THR A 228 -7.10 2.39 -4.37
CA THR A 228 -7.20 2.74 -2.93
C THR A 228 -8.37 2.07 -2.22
N GLU A 229 -9.48 1.83 -2.92
CA GLU A 229 -10.65 1.16 -2.34
C GLU A 229 -10.45 -0.35 -2.29
N LEU A 230 -9.81 -0.92 -3.31
CA LEU A 230 -9.41 -2.32 -3.33
C LEU A 230 -8.35 -2.61 -2.24
N HIS A 231 -7.42 -1.70 -2.01
CA HIS A 231 -6.48 -1.72 -0.88
C HIS A 231 -7.20 -1.68 0.46
N GLN A 232 -8.14 -0.74 0.64
CA GLN A 232 -8.94 -0.64 1.86
C GLN A 232 -9.76 -1.92 2.10
N PHE A 233 -10.33 -2.49 1.05
CA PHE A 233 -11.05 -3.75 1.12
C PHE A 233 -10.13 -4.90 1.52
N LEU A 234 -8.99 -5.07 0.85
CA LEU A 234 -8.06 -6.14 1.14
C LEU A 234 -7.53 -6.10 2.57
N LEU A 235 -7.16 -4.92 3.08
CA LEU A 235 -6.39 -4.82 4.33
C LEU A 235 -7.20 -4.41 5.57
N TYR A 236 -8.46 -4.00 5.40
CA TYR A 236 -9.28 -3.49 6.51
C TYR A 236 -10.72 -4.02 6.45
N THR A 237 -11.51 -3.65 5.45
CA THR A 237 -12.95 -3.92 5.50
C THR A 237 -13.32 -5.35 5.10
N GLY A 238 -12.56 -5.97 4.19
CA GLY A 238 -12.80 -7.32 3.66
C GLY A 238 -12.80 -8.42 4.73
N PRO A 239 -11.77 -8.51 5.61
CA PRO A 239 -11.72 -9.54 6.65
C PRO A 239 -12.97 -9.55 7.55
N ALA A 240 -13.46 -8.38 7.95
CA ALA A 240 -14.66 -8.25 8.77
C ALA A 240 -15.95 -8.59 7.98
N ILE A 241 -16.09 -8.05 6.76
CA ILE A 241 -17.34 -8.13 5.97
C ILE A 241 -17.56 -9.54 5.38
N LEU A 242 -16.48 -10.20 4.97
CA LEU A 242 -16.59 -11.51 4.33
C LEU A 242 -16.90 -12.62 5.35
N LYS A 243 -16.37 -12.53 6.57
CA LYS A 243 -16.46 -13.58 7.60
C LYS A 243 -17.90 -13.99 7.93
N GLU A 244 -18.79 -13.03 8.17
CA GLU A 244 -20.16 -13.33 8.63
C GLU A 244 -21.02 -14.05 7.58
N SER A 245 -20.69 -13.85 6.31
CA SER A 245 -21.51 -14.26 5.17
C SER A 245 -20.89 -15.36 4.31
N CYS A 246 -19.74 -15.87 4.74
CA CYS A 246 -19.04 -17.01 4.13
C CYS A 246 -19.19 -18.27 4.99
N LYS A 247 -20.42 -18.61 5.38
CA LYS A 247 -20.72 -19.87 6.08
C LYS A 247 -21.19 -20.92 5.09
N GLY A 248 -20.69 -22.15 5.24
CA GLY A 248 -20.96 -23.27 4.34
C GLY A 248 -20.05 -23.27 3.10
N LYS A 249 -19.76 -24.48 2.61
CA LYS A 249 -19.01 -24.65 1.35
C LYS A 249 -19.85 -24.19 0.14
N PRO A 250 -19.23 -23.56 -0.88
CA PRO A 250 -17.80 -23.28 -1.04
C PRO A 250 -17.35 -21.91 -0.47
N LEU A 251 -18.23 -21.17 0.23
CA LEU A 251 -17.93 -19.80 0.64
C LEU A 251 -16.85 -19.72 1.73
N GLU A 252 -16.77 -20.74 2.59
CA GLU A 252 -15.69 -20.88 3.58
C GLU A 252 -14.33 -20.97 2.89
N ASP A 253 -14.20 -21.77 1.83
CA ASP A 253 -12.96 -21.90 1.06
C ASP A 253 -12.56 -20.56 0.42
N PHE A 254 -13.53 -19.75 -0.03
CA PHE A 254 -13.25 -18.42 -0.58
C PHE A 254 -12.73 -17.46 0.50
N TYR A 255 -13.27 -17.57 1.72
CA TYR A 255 -12.83 -16.74 2.83
C TYR A 255 -11.44 -17.16 3.30
N ASP A 256 -11.19 -18.44 3.53
CA ASP A 256 -9.88 -18.94 3.96
C ASP A 256 -8.79 -18.58 2.94
N ASN A 257 -9.07 -18.77 1.64
CA ASN A 257 -8.16 -18.35 0.58
C ASN A 257 -7.93 -16.82 0.55
N PHE A 258 -8.97 -16.01 0.70
CA PHE A 258 -8.83 -14.56 0.85
C PHE A 258 -7.97 -14.17 2.06
N MET A 259 -8.09 -14.90 3.17
CA MET A 259 -7.33 -14.63 4.38
C MET A 259 -5.84 -14.93 4.23
N LEU A 260 -5.43 -15.87 3.36
CA LEU A 260 -4.03 -16.05 2.97
C LEU A 260 -3.47 -14.78 2.32
N LEU A 261 -4.18 -14.25 1.31
CA LEU A 261 -3.79 -13.01 0.62
C LEU A 261 -3.79 -11.81 1.58
N HIS A 262 -4.85 -11.65 2.38
CA HIS A 262 -4.94 -10.58 3.38
C HIS A 262 -3.73 -10.60 4.32
N THR A 263 -3.46 -11.76 4.93
CA THR A 263 -2.42 -11.91 5.95
C THR A 263 -1.04 -11.65 5.36
N ALA A 264 -0.73 -12.24 4.21
CA ALA A 264 0.56 -12.03 3.56
C ALA A 264 0.79 -10.57 3.19
N ILE A 265 -0.19 -9.92 2.54
CA ILE A 265 -0.05 -8.52 2.14
C ILE A 265 -0.02 -7.58 3.36
N LYS A 266 -0.74 -7.91 4.44
CA LYS A 266 -0.68 -7.14 5.70
C LYS A 266 0.73 -7.18 6.30
N ILE A 267 1.33 -8.36 6.39
CA ILE A 267 2.73 -8.55 6.83
C ILE A 267 3.68 -7.71 5.96
N LEU A 268 3.60 -7.87 4.64
CA LEU A 268 4.49 -7.20 3.69
C LEU A 268 4.28 -5.66 3.63
N SER A 269 3.17 -5.16 4.16
CA SER A 269 2.87 -3.72 4.23
C SER A 269 3.32 -3.06 5.53
N GLN A 270 3.77 -3.83 6.53
CA GLN A 270 4.11 -3.32 7.86
C GLN A 270 5.63 -3.38 8.11
N PRO A 271 6.31 -2.23 8.35
CA PRO A 271 7.77 -2.18 8.49
C PRO A 271 8.36 -3.12 9.57
N HIS A 272 7.59 -3.39 10.62
CA HIS A 272 8.01 -4.23 11.75
C HIS A 272 7.66 -5.72 11.56
N LEU A 273 6.80 -6.07 10.60
CA LEU A 273 6.45 -7.46 10.29
C LEU A 273 7.19 -7.98 9.06
N CYS A 274 7.64 -7.12 8.15
CA CYS A 274 8.34 -7.53 6.94
C CYS A 274 9.83 -7.85 7.18
N GLN A 275 10.14 -8.56 8.25
CA GLN A 275 11.49 -9.00 8.62
C GLN A 275 11.50 -10.52 8.83
N GLU A 276 12.67 -11.14 8.72
CA GLU A 276 12.83 -12.57 9.04
C GLU A 276 12.53 -12.84 10.53
N PRO A 277 11.81 -13.93 10.89
CA PRO A 277 11.31 -15.03 10.05
C PRO A 277 9.91 -14.83 9.43
N VAL A 278 9.21 -13.74 9.77
CA VAL A 278 7.80 -13.49 9.38
C VAL A 278 7.67 -13.25 7.88
N TYR A 279 8.71 -12.69 7.30
CA TYR A 279 8.89 -12.57 5.86
C TYR A 279 8.67 -13.89 5.12
N ASN A 280 9.37 -14.97 5.53
CA ASN A 280 9.25 -16.29 4.90
C ASN A 280 7.84 -16.86 5.05
N TYR A 281 7.18 -16.60 6.18
CA TYR A 281 5.78 -16.97 6.37
C TYR A 281 4.86 -16.27 5.36
N ALA A 282 5.07 -14.97 5.06
CA ALA A 282 4.31 -14.29 4.02
C ALA A 282 4.56 -14.87 2.61
N LYS A 283 5.78 -15.33 2.33
CA LYS A 283 6.11 -16.03 1.08
C LYS A 283 5.34 -17.34 0.97
N ASP A 284 5.37 -18.16 2.02
CA ASP A 284 4.61 -19.42 2.08
C ASP A 284 3.10 -19.19 1.90
N LEU A 285 2.55 -18.14 2.53
CA LEU A 285 1.12 -17.79 2.38
C LEU A 285 0.76 -17.40 0.95
N LEU A 286 1.61 -16.67 0.22
CA LEU A 286 1.35 -16.29 -1.17
C LEU A 286 1.46 -17.48 -2.12
N VAL A 287 2.39 -18.40 -1.87
CA VAL A 287 2.47 -19.66 -2.61
C VAL A 287 1.21 -20.49 -2.35
N ALA A 288 0.83 -20.67 -1.08
CA ALA A 288 -0.40 -21.39 -0.72
C ALA A 288 -1.65 -20.77 -1.36
N PHE A 289 -1.76 -19.44 -1.34
CA PHE A 289 -2.85 -18.72 -2.01
C PHE A 289 -2.94 -19.04 -3.50
N VAL A 290 -1.81 -19.05 -4.21
CA VAL A 290 -1.74 -19.33 -5.65
C VAL A 290 -2.08 -20.79 -5.94
N GLU A 291 -1.60 -21.74 -5.13
CA GLU A 291 -1.92 -23.16 -5.26
C GLU A 291 -3.41 -23.43 -5.02
N GLU A 292 -3.99 -22.91 -3.94
CA GLU A 292 -5.41 -23.05 -3.63
C GLU A 292 -6.30 -22.41 -4.69
N CYS A 293 -5.89 -21.28 -5.28
CA CYS A 293 -6.64 -20.66 -6.37
C CYS A 293 -6.83 -21.61 -7.57
N LYS A 294 -5.89 -22.53 -7.84
CA LYS A 294 -6.02 -23.52 -8.92
C LYS A 294 -7.18 -24.48 -8.64
N ILE A 295 -7.35 -24.86 -7.39
CA ILE A 295 -8.38 -25.81 -6.93
C ILE A 295 -9.74 -25.11 -6.88
N ILE A 296 -9.79 -23.93 -6.24
CA ILE A 296 -11.03 -23.21 -5.95
C ILE A 296 -11.60 -22.52 -7.20
N TYR A 297 -10.74 -21.94 -8.04
CA TYR A 297 -11.14 -21.07 -9.15
C TYR A 297 -10.77 -21.60 -10.54
N ALA A 298 -10.16 -22.79 -10.60
CA ALA A 298 -9.56 -23.42 -11.78
C ALA A 298 -8.29 -22.73 -12.31
N GLU A 299 -7.53 -23.46 -13.12
CA GLU A 299 -6.21 -23.05 -13.63
C GLU A 299 -6.19 -21.70 -14.34
N TRP A 300 -7.25 -21.36 -15.08
CA TRP A 300 -7.39 -20.09 -15.81
C TRP A 300 -7.31 -18.86 -14.88
N PHE A 301 -7.50 -19.05 -13.57
CA PHE A 301 -7.36 -18.01 -12.56
C PHE A 301 -5.90 -17.60 -12.34
N ILE A 302 -4.91 -18.45 -12.62
CA ILE A 302 -3.50 -18.15 -12.36
C ILE A 302 -2.86 -17.35 -13.50
N SER A 303 -3.42 -16.17 -13.77
CA SER A 303 -2.88 -15.20 -14.73
C SER A 303 -1.59 -14.55 -14.21
N TYR A 304 -0.86 -13.84 -15.07
CA TYR A 304 0.36 -13.08 -14.75
C TYR A 304 0.37 -12.41 -13.35
N ASN A 305 -0.62 -11.58 -13.03
CA ASN A 305 -0.66 -10.87 -11.73
C ASN A 305 -0.83 -11.80 -10.52
N VAL A 306 -1.50 -12.95 -10.69
CA VAL A 306 -1.68 -13.93 -9.61
C VAL A 306 -0.35 -14.65 -9.37
N HIS A 307 0.32 -15.07 -10.44
CA HIS A 307 1.66 -15.66 -10.33
C HIS A 307 2.68 -14.69 -9.73
N CYS A 308 2.67 -13.42 -10.15
CA CYS A 308 3.61 -12.41 -9.65
C CYS A 308 3.53 -12.15 -8.14
N LEU A 309 2.47 -12.60 -7.46
CA LEU A 309 2.39 -12.51 -6.00
C LEU A 309 3.55 -13.22 -5.30
N ILE A 310 3.98 -14.38 -5.79
CA ILE A 310 5.01 -15.18 -5.12
C ILE A 310 6.39 -14.50 -5.10
N HIS A 311 6.57 -13.48 -5.95
CA HIS A 311 7.80 -12.68 -6.05
C HIS A 311 7.77 -11.39 -5.21
N LEU A 312 6.59 -10.99 -4.71
CA LEU A 312 6.45 -9.78 -3.88
C LEU A 312 7.28 -9.81 -2.60
N PRO A 313 7.42 -10.96 -1.89
CA PRO A 313 8.35 -11.04 -0.78
C PRO A 313 9.75 -10.60 -1.22
N ASP A 314 10.31 -11.18 -2.28
CA ASP A 314 11.71 -10.92 -2.65
C ASP A 314 11.94 -9.43 -2.99
N ASP A 315 10.93 -8.76 -3.57
CA ASP A 315 10.94 -7.30 -3.71
C ASP A 315 10.87 -6.54 -2.38
N VAL A 316 10.08 -7.00 -1.41
CA VAL A 316 10.02 -6.40 -0.07
C VAL A 316 11.34 -6.57 0.69
N MET A 317 12.04 -7.69 0.49
CA MET A 317 13.38 -7.89 1.06
C MET A 317 14.37 -6.85 0.52
N ARG A 318 14.25 -6.48 -0.76
CA ARG A 318 15.10 -5.48 -1.41
C ARG A 318 14.71 -4.04 -1.08
N PHE A 319 13.42 -3.71 -1.17
CA PHE A 319 12.91 -2.34 -1.13
C PHE A 319 12.28 -1.95 0.21
N GLY A 320 12.25 -2.85 1.19
CA GLY A 320 11.45 -2.72 2.39
C GLY A 320 9.95 -2.91 2.11
N TYR A 321 9.10 -2.55 3.06
CA TYR A 321 7.65 -2.76 2.99
C TYR A 321 7.00 -2.17 1.71
N LEU A 322 5.87 -2.75 1.27
CA LEU A 322 5.22 -2.51 -0.03
C LEU A 322 5.00 -1.03 -0.41
N ASP A 323 4.74 -0.17 0.57
CA ASP A 323 4.50 1.26 0.31
C ASP A 323 5.76 1.99 -0.21
N ASN A 324 6.96 1.55 0.19
CA ASN A 324 8.24 2.15 -0.21
C ASN A 324 8.45 2.14 -1.72
N PHE A 325 8.01 1.10 -2.40
CA PHE A 325 8.14 0.95 -3.85
C PHE A 325 6.78 0.93 -4.57
N SER A 326 5.71 1.35 -3.91
CA SER A 326 4.39 1.44 -4.53
C SER A 326 4.33 2.51 -5.62
N THR A 327 3.47 2.30 -6.62
CA THR A 327 3.26 3.23 -7.74
C THR A 327 2.24 4.34 -7.45
N PHE A 328 1.63 4.37 -6.25
CA PHE A 328 0.64 5.39 -5.88
C PHE A 328 1.16 6.84 -6.00
N PRO A 329 2.40 7.17 -5.57
CA PRO A 329 2.94 8.52 -5.72
C PRO A 329 3.07 8.93 -7.19
N PHE A 330 3.55 8.02 -8.05
CA PHE A 330 3.71 8.27 -9.48
C PHE A 330 2.38 8.46 -10.19
N GLU A 331 1.37 7.63 -9.91
CA GLU A 331 0.01 7.78 -10.46
C GLU A 331 -0.65 9.10 -10.03
N ASN A 332 -0.36 9.58 -8.81
CA ASN A 332 -0.83 10.90 -8.37
C ASN A 332 -0.12 12.03 -9.11
N ASN A 333 1.19 11.93 -9.32
CA ASN A 333 1.94 12.89 -10.11
C ASN A 333 1.49 12.87 -11.59
N MET A 334 1.13 11.71 -12.15
CA MET A 334 0.53 11.61 -13.50
C MET A 334 -0.75 12.42 -13.67
N LYS A 335 -1.61 12.42 -12.66
CA LYS A 335 -2.81 13.27 -12.68
C LYS A 335 -2.45 14.75 -12.67
N LYS A 336 -1.42 15.13 -11.92
CA LYS A 336 -0.89 16.49 -11.87
C LYS A 336 -0.37 16.90 -13.25
N ILE A 337 0.50 16.11 -13.88
CA ILE A 337 0.99 16.38 -15.24
C ILE A 337 -0.18 16.52 -16.21
N LYS A 338 -1.16 15.60 -16.16
CA LYS A 338 -2.32 15.66 -17.05
C LYS A 338 -3.09 16.97 -16.92
N SER A 339 -3.21 17.51 -15.70
CA SER A 339 -3.89 18.78 -15.46
C SER A 339 -3.13 20.01 -16.00
N MET A 340 -1.84 19.87 -16.29
CA MET A 340 -1.04 20.92 -16.94
C MET A 340 -1.35 21.04 -18.43
N ILE A 341 -1.88 19.97 -19.05
CA ILE A 341 -2.26 19.95 -20.46
C ILE A 341 -3.68 20.52 -20.59
N ARG A 342 -3.79 21.76 -21.07
CA ARG A 342 -5.08 22.44 -21.28
C ARG A 342 -5.60 22.31 -22.70
N LYS A 343 -4.69 22.24 -23.68
CA LYS A 343 -4.99 22.08 -25.10
C LYS A 343 -4.17 20.93 -25.70
N HIS A 344 -4.61 20.39 -26.83
CA HIS A 344 -3.92 19.29 -27.52
C HIS A 344 -2.66 19.72 -28.29
N GLU A 345 -2.40 21.02 -28.41
CA GLU A 345 -1.23 21.58 -29.08
C GLU A 345 -0.06 21.82 -28.12
N ARG A 346 1.18 21.66 -28.60
CA ARG A 346 2.39 22.00 -27.83
C ARG A 346 2.40 21.38 -26.42
N VAL A 347 1.97 20.12 -26.32
CA VAL A 347 1.77 19.38 -25.07
C VAL A 347 3.03 19.44 -24.19
N LEU A 348 4.20 19.15 -24.76
CA LEU A 348 5.47 19.18 -24.04
C LEU A 348 5.78 20.58 -23.52
N SER A 349 5.63 21.62 -24.34
CA SER A 349 5.88 23.00 -23.92
C SER A 349 4.94 23.46 -22.80
N GLN A 350 3.66 23.03 -22.83
CA GLN A 350 2.71 23.32 -21.74
C GLN A 350 3.19 22.70 -20.42
N ILE A 351 3.57 21.42 -20.44
CA ILE A 351 4.02 20.72 -19.23
C ILE A 351 5.32 21.35 -18.69
N VAL A 352 6.34 21.50 -19.54
CA VAL A 352 7.66 22.02 -19.13
C VAL A 352 7.55 23.43 -18.54
N ARG A 353 6.79 24.32 -19.19
CA ARG A 353 6.59 25.69 -18.68
C ARG A 353 5.88 25.68 -17.32
N ARG A 354 4.88 24.81 -17.14
CA ARG A 354 4.13 24.73 -15.89
C ARG A 354 4.94 24.15 -14.74
N ILE A 355 5.78 23.15 -15.01
CA ILE A 355 6.75 22.63 -14.03
C ILE A 355 7.73 23.73 -13.61
N ALA A 356 8.32 24.45 -14.58
CA ALA A 356 9.25 25.55 -14.28
C ALA A 356 8.60 26.68 -13.46
N GLU A 357 7.33 27.00 -13.69
CA GLU A 357 6.56 27.94 -12.87
C GLU A 357 6.35 27.42 -11.43
N GLU A 358 6.01 26.14 -11.26
CA GLU A 358 5.83 25.54 -9.94
C GLU A 358 7.13 25.48 -9.14
N GLU A 359 8.25 25.12 -9.77
CA GLU A 359 9.57 25.05 -9.12
C GLU A 359 10.01 26.42 -8.59
N ARG A 360 9.76 27.49 -9.34
CA ARG A 360 10.03 28.86 -8.88
C ARG A 360 9.22 29.23 -7.63
N ASN A 361 7.94 28.85 -7.58
CA ASN A 361 7.05 29.18 -6.45
C ASN A 361 7.24 28.25 -5.24
N PHE A 362 7.73 27.02 -5.46
CA PHE A 362 7.89 26.01 -4.41
C PHE A 362 8.97 26.37 -3.37
N ILE A 363 9.98 27.15 -3.76
CA ILE A 363 11.05 27.63 -2.88
C ILE A 363 10.51 28.55 -1.76
N GLU A 364 9.38 29.24 -1.98
CA GLU A 364 8.81 30.17 -0.99
C GLU A 364 7.90 29.48 0.05
N PHE A 365 7.21 28.38 -0.31
CA PHE A 365 6.14 27.80 0.51
C PHE A 365 6.64 26.86 1.64
N ASN A 366 7.82 26.24 1.48
CA ASN A 366 8.34 25.25 2.44
C ASN A 366 8.95 25.83 3.72
N LYS A 367 8.91 27.15 3.91
CA LYS A 367 9.31 27.78 5.19
C LYS A 367 8.29 27.55 6.32
N ILE A 368 7.07 27.07 6.05
CA ILE A 368 5.93 27.27 6.97
C ILE A 368 5.44 26.01 7.73
N ASN A 369 5.57 24.78 7.24
CA ASN A 369 4.90 23.65 7.92
C ASN A 369 5.61 22.30 7.83
N THR A 370 6.39 21.95 8.86
CA THR A 370 6.68 20.55 9.20
C THR A 370 6.84 20.38 10.72
N GLY A 371 6.00 19.54 11.32
CA GLY A 371 6.24 18.93 12.64
C GLY A 371 5.62 19.61 13.87
N LYS A 372 4.91 20.73 13.75
CA LYS A 372 4.19 21.31 14.91
C LYS A 372 2.92 20.53 15.21
N THR A 373 2.70 20.24 16.48
CA THR A 373 1.39 19.83 16.99
C THR A 373 0.41 20.98 16.77
N VAL A 374 -0.72 20.73 16.12
CA VAL A 374 -1.73 21.76 15.82
C VAL A 374 -3.08 21.32 16.37
N LEU A 375 -3.62 22.16 17.26
CA LEU A 375 -4.98 22.03 17.78
C LEU A 375 -5.92 22.91 16.96
N LYS A 376 -7.09 22.38 16.60
CA LYS A 376 -8.11 23.13 15.84
C LYS A 376 -9.50 22.92 16.41
N LYS A 377 -10.42 23.83 16.05
CA LYS A 377 -11.83 23.84 16.47
C LYS A 377 -11.98 23.85 17.99
N LYS A 378 -11.56 24.96 18.61
CA LYS A 378 -11.72 25.21 20.05
C LYS A 378 -13.21 25.17 20.43
N HIS A 379 -13.54 24.60 21.59
CA HIS A 379 -14.89 24.56 22.14
C HIS A 379 -14.88 24.51 23.68
N THR A 380 -16.05 24.39 24.28
CA THR A 380 -16.28 24.32 25.74
C THR A 380 -17.21 23.18 26.17
N ASN A 381 -17.80 22.45 25.21
CA ASN A 381 -18.91 21.53 25.47
C ASN A 381 -18.50 20.04 25.55
N GLY A 382 -17.20 19.75 25.65
CA GLY A 382 -16.69 18.38 25.76
C GLY A 382 -16.56 17.94 27.22
N PRO A 383 -16.45 16.62 27.46
CA PRO A 383 -16.20 16.10 28.80
C PRO A 383 -14.84 16.56 29.33
N VAL A 384 -14.77 16.78 30.64
CA VAL A 384 -13.60 17.26 31.38
C VAL A 384 -13.49 16.46 32.68
N LEU A 385 -12.27 16.13 33.13
CA LEU A 385 -12.03 15.35 34.35
C LEU A 385 -11.70 16.21 35.58
N SER A 386 -11.29 17.47 35.39
CA SER A 386 -10.90 18.40 36.45
C SER A 386 -11.59 19.75 36.32
N THR A 387 -11.89 20.41 37.43
CA THR A 387 -12.42 21.77 37.42
C THR A 387 -11.27 22.76 37.20
N GLY A 388 -11.18 23.38 36.02
CA GLY A 388 -10.13 24.37 35.70
C GLY A 388 -10.36 25.13 34.40
N ALA A 389 -9.47 26.11 34.11
CA ALA A 389 -9.49 26.95 32.89
C ALA A 389 -8.92 26.21 31.66
N GLU A 390 -9.41 25.00 31.42
CA GLU A 390 -8.92 24.11 30.37
C GLU A 390 -9.42 24.54 28.98
N LYS A 391 -8.52 24.56 27.99
CA LYS A 391 -8.91 24.81 26.59
C LYS A 391 -9.23 23.48 25.93
N GLN A 392 -10.43 23.35 25.36
CA GLN A 392 -10.87 22.12 24.70
C GLN A 392 -10.88 22.26 23.19
N TYR A 393 -10.60 21.16 22.46
CA TYR A 393 -10.50 21.14 21.00
C TYR A 393 -11.08 19.86 20.40
N ASN A 394 -11.60 19.96 19.18
CA ASN A 394 -12.16 18.82 18.45
C ASN A 394 -11.15 18.11 17.54
N ILE A 395 -10.01 18.73 17.21
CA ILE A 395 -9.05 18.20 16.24
C ILE A 395 -7.64 18.35 16.76
N LEU A 396 -6.89 17.25 16.71
CA LEU A 396 -5.46 17.18 16.99
C LEU A 396 -4.73 16.70 15.73
N HIS A 397 -3.80 17.53 15.25
CA HIS A 397 -2.77 17.09 14.32
C HIS A 397 -1.48 16.86 15.13
N TYR A 398 -1.05 15.61 15.21
CA TYR A 398 0.14 15.22 15.96
C TYR A 398 1.01 14.31 15.09
N LYS A 399 2.22 14.77 14.76
CA LYS A 399 3.12 14.10 13.79
C LYS A 399 2.38 13.88 12.45
N SER A 400 2.30 12.64 11.96
CA SER A 400 1.55 12.25 10.74
C SER A 400 0.09 11.90 11.01
N VAL A 401 -0.38 12.03 12.26
CA VAL A 401 -1.72 11.59 12.69
C VAL A 401 -2.68 12.77 12.73
N THR A 402 -3.90 12.55 12.24
CA THR A 402 -5.03 13.45 12.50
C THR A 402 -6.09 12.73 13.32
N LEU A 403 -6.33 13.17 14.55
CA LEU A 403 -7.41 12.70 15.41
C LEU A 403 -8.53 13.74 15.45
N LYS A 404 -9.79 13.27 15.44
CA LYS A 404 -10.97 14.13 15.55
C LYS A 404 -11.98 13.51 16.49
N CYS A 405 -12.69 14.33 17.24
CA CYS A 405 -13.82 13.91 18.08
C CYS A 405 -15.05 13.58 17.21
N ASP A 406 -14.92 12.58 16.34
CA ASP A 406 -15.97 12.05 15.47
C ASP A 406 -15.92 10.52 15.43
N GLU A 407 -16.92 9.87 14.83
CA GLU A 407 -16.98 8.40 14.81
C GLU A 407 -15.78 7.74 14.11
N ALA A 408 -15.23 8.39 13.08
CA ALA A 408 -14.25 7.83 12.18
C ALA A 408 -12.79 8.00 12.62
N ASN A 409 -12.49 9.04 13.41
CA ASN A 409 -11.12 9.49 13.66
C ASN A 409 -10.76 9.54 15.15
N SER A 410 -11.63 9.03 16.01
CA SER A 410 -11.48 9.02 17.47
C SER A 410 -10.82 7.77 18.02
N CYS A 411 -10.63 6.71 17.22
CA CYS A 411 -10.06 5.45 17.69
C CYS A 411 -8.53 5.43 17.56
N PHE A 412 -7.83 5.09 18.64
CA PHE A 412 -6.38 4.95 18.66
C PHE A 412 -5.95 3.88 19.68
N ILE A 413 -4.70 3.46 19.56
CA ILE A 413 -4.05 2.45 20.39
C ILE A 413 -2.90 3.14 21.14
N LEU A 414 -2.81 2.89 22.45
CA LEU A 414 -1.75 3.37 23.33
C LEU A 414 -0.53 2.44 23.30
N LYS A 415 0.60 2.85 23.89
CA LYS A 415 1.84 2.05 23.94
C LYS A 415 1.69 0.75 24.73
N ASP A 416 0.74 0.70 25.67
CA ASP A 416 0.38 -0.48 26.46
C ASP A 416 -0.65 -1.38 25.75
N GLU A 417 -0.92 -1.13 24.45
CA GLU A 417 -1.94 -1.78 23.61
C GLU A 417 -3.40 -1.45 23.97
N THR A 418 -3.65 -0.57 24.93
CA THR A 418 -5.01 -0.16 25.29
C THR A 418 -5.67 0.57 24.13
N VAL A 419 -6.89 0.13 23.75
CA VAL A 419 -7.70 0.84 22.76
C VAL A 419 -8.53 1.91 23.41
N VAL A 420 -8.45 3.11 22.86
CA VAL A 420 -9.20 4.26 23.36
C VAL A 420 -10.09 4.81 22.26
N LYS A 421 -11.33 5.13 22.63
CA LYS A 421 -12.22 6.01 21.88
C LYS A 421 -12.13 7.41 22.48
N MET A 422 -11.54 8.32 21.72
CA MET A 422 -11.43 9.74 22.08
C MET A 422 -12.79 10.40 22.16
N LEU A 423 -12.99 11.21 23.20
CA LEU A 423 -14.16 12.05 23.38
C LEU A 423 -13.82 13.55 23.36
N ASN A 424 -12.63 13.92 23.86
CA ASN A 424 -12.19 15.31 23.92
C ASN A 424 -10.66 15.45 23.86
N ILE A 425 -10.19 16.64 23.52
CA ILE A 425 -8.77 17.02 23.58
C ILE A 425 -8.67 18.25 24.47
N ILE A 426 -7.79 18.20 25.46
CA ILE A 426 -7.57 19.29 26.42
C ILE A 426 -6.14 19.80 26.30
N GLU A 427 -6.01 21.11 26.43
CA GLU A 427 -4.74 21.81 26.65
C GLU A 427 -4.80 22.55 27.99
N GLN A 428 -3.86 22.22 28.87
CA GLN A 428 -3.65 22.87 30.15
C GLN A 428 -2.15 23.08 30.36
N GLU A 429 -1.72 24.30 30.68
CA GLU A 429 -0.30 24.62 30.93
C GLU A 429 0.65 24.15 29.80
N ASN A 430 0.21 24.26 28.53
CA ASN A 430 0.88 23.75 27.33
C ASN A 430 1.03 22.21 27.24
N VAL A 431 0.43 21.46 28.16
CA VAL A 431 0.31 20.00 28.10
C VAL A 431 -0.97 19.63 27.38
N ILE A 432 -0.84 18.76 26.37
CA ILE A 432 -1.99 18.27 25.59
C ILE A 432 -2.33 16.85 26.05
N THR A 433 -3.56 16.68 26.52
CA THR A 433 -4.12 15.40 26.94
C THR A 433 -5.36 15.06 26.12
N ILE A 434 -5.62 13.76 25.99
CA ILE A 434 -6.82 13.23 25.37
C ILE A 434 -7.71 12.66 26.47
N ILE A 435 -8.97 13.08 26.51
CA ILE A 435 -10.00 12.40 27.28
C ILE A 435 -10.71 11.40 26.38
N GLY A 436 -10.86 10.18 26.89
CA GLY A 436 -11.56 9.13 26.17
C GLY A 436 -12.04 8.04 27.11
N LYS A 437 -12.57 6.99 26.48
CA LYS A 437 -12.95 5.75 27.16
C LYS A 437 -12.11 4.61 26.61
N GLU A 438 -11.58 3.81 27.51
CA GLU A 438 -10.91 2.57 27.15
C GLU A 438 -11.99 1.55 26.71
N LEU A 439 -11.76 0.94 25.55
CA LEU A 439 -12.62 -0.08 24.95
C LEU A 439 -12.21 -1.50 25.35
N ASN A 440 -11.00 -1.67 25.91
CA ASN A 440 -10.47 -2.95 26.34
C ASN A 440 -10.80 -3.20 27.81
N ASN A 441 -11.38 -4.37 28.12
CA ASN A 441 -11.32 -4.95 29.45
C ASN A 441 -11.22 -6.48 29.27
N ARG A 442 -9.98 -6.97 29.18
CA ARG A 442 -9.57 -8.37 29.43
C ARG A 442 -10.24 -9.51 28.62
N GLY A 443 -10.81 -9.23 27.45
CA GLY A 443 -11.46 -10.24 26.61
C GLY A 443 -11.20 -10.05 25.11
N GLU A 444 -9.97 -9.72 24.72
CA GLU A 444 -9.57 -9.65 23.32
C GLU A 444 -9.89 -10.97 22.61
N LYS A 445 -10.76 -10.92 21.61
CA LYS A 445 -10.98 -12.05 20.71
C LYS A 445 -10.35 -11.72 19.37
N ASP A 446 -9.65 -12.71 18.82
CA ASP A 446 -9.20 -12.63 17.44
C ASP A 446 -10.40 -12.43 16.50
N LEU A 447 -10.32 -11.43 15.63
CA LEU A 447 -11.26 -11.26 14.53
C LEU A 447 -11.25 -12.49 13.61
N PHE A 448 -10.10 -13.14 13.45
CA PHE A 448 -9.96 -14.40 12.73
C PHE A 448 -8.78 -15.19 13.27
N SER A 449 -8.86 -16.52 13.21
CA SER A 449 -7.82 -17.44 13.71
C SER A 449 -6.99 -18.08 12.60
N LYS A 450 -7.46 -18.03 11.35
CA LYS A 450 -6.78 -18.57 10.17
C LYS A 450 -6.38 -17.45 9.20
N PRO A 451 -5.22 -17.57 8.52
CA PRO A 451 -4.16 -18.57 8.75
C PRO A 451 -3.35 -18.31 10.03
N LEU A 452 -3.53 -17.13 10.63
CA LEU A 452 -2.88 -16.67 11.84
C LEU A 452 -3.93 -15.97 12.71
N GLN A 453 -3.76 -16.04 14.03
CA GLN A 453 -4.51 -15.22 14.98
C GLN A 453 -4.36 -13.74 14.63
N SER A 454 -5.47 -13.03 14.42
CA SER A 454 -5.44 -11.65 13.96
C SER A 454 -4.76 -10.71 14.96
N SER A 455 -4.76 -11.03 16.25
CA SER A 455 -4.05 -10.30 17.32
C SER A 455 -2.55 -10.17 17.04
N ARG A 456 -1.95 -11.17 16.38
CA ARG A 456 -0.55 -11.14 15.95
C ARG A 456 -0.26 -10.14 14.84
N LEU A 457 -1.29 -9.67 14.15
CA LEU A 457 -1.24 -8.57 13.18
C LEU A 457 -1.70 -7.24 13.80
N GLY A 458 -1.93 -7.22 15.11
CA GLY A 458 -2.52 -6.09 15.85
C GLY A 458 -4.01 -5.90 15.59
N THR A 459 -4.72 -6.89 15.06
CA THR A 459 -6.16 -6.81 14.75
C THR A 459 -6.98 -7.67 15.71
N TYR A 460 -8.04 -7.11 16.28
CA TYR A 460 -8.85 -7.81 17.30
C TYR A 460 -10.26 -7.22 17.36
N THR A 461 -11.16 -7.87 18.08
CA THR A 461 -12.50 -7.34 18.37
C THR A 461 -12.60 -6.83 19.80
N VAL A 462 -13.34 -5.73 19.98
CA VAL A 462 -13.62 -5.11 21.28
C VAL A 462 -15.12 -4.89 21.43
N LYS A 463 -15.65 -5.03 22.65
CA LYS A 463 -17.06 -4.76 22.95
C LYS A 463 -17.27 -3.28 23.23
N ILE A 464 -18.33 -2.71 22.68
CA ILE A 464 -18.74 -1.33 22.91
C ILE A 464 -19.42 -1.19 24.29
N SER A 465 -19.99 -2.26 24.86
CA SER A 465 -20.76 -2.19 26.11
C SER A 465 -19.92 -2.14 27.40
N SER A 466 -18.61 -2.34 27.33
CA SER A 466 -17.70 -2.31 28.50
C SER A 466 -16.99 -0.95 28.66
N LEU A 467 -17.68 0.15 28.33
CA LEU A 467 -17.14 1.50 28.43
C LEU A 467 -16.76 1.81 29.88
N SER A 468 -15.46 1.72 30.13
CA SER A 468 -14.81 2.17 31.35
C SER A 468 -15.15 3.63 31.68
N SER A 469 -14.92 4.02 32.94
CA SER A 469 -14.94 5.43 33.32
C SER A 469 -14.03 6.25 32.40
N GLN A 470 -14.40 7.51 32.19
CA GLN A 470 -13.57 8.41 31.38
C GLN A 470 -12.20 8.55 32.05
N LYS A 471 -11.15 8.45 31.23
CA LYS A 471 -9.75 8.62 31.64
C LYS A 471 -9.08 9.62 30.72
N SER A 472 -7.93 10.15 31.15
CA SER A 472 -7.09 11.02 30.34
C SER A 472 -5.72 10.40 30.11
N TRP A 473 -5.15 10.69 28.95
CA TRP A 473 -3.81 10.23 28.58
C TRP A 473 -3.05 11.35 27.86
N PRO A 474 -1.74 11.51 28.10
CA PRO A 474 -0.94 12.45 27.33
C PRO A 474 -0.75 11.95 25.90
N ILE A 475 -0.68 12.88 24.93
CA ILE A 475 -0.57 12.53 23.50
C ILE A 475 0.70 11.74 23.16
N THR A 476 1.70 11.75 24.05
CA THR A 476 2.94 10.98 23.93
C THR A 476 2.74 9.48 24.09
N GLU A 477 1.65 9.03 24.71
CA GLU A 477 1.31 7.61 24.88
C GLU A 477 0.58 7.01 23.69
N ILE A 478 0.19 7.82 22.71
CA ILE A 478 -0.42 7.33 21.48
C ILE A 478 0.62 6.53 20.70
N LYS A 479 0.37 5.23 20.52
CA LYS A 479 1.16 4.35 19.67
C LYS A 479 0.76 4.50 18.21
N CYS A 480 -0.53 4.39 17.90
CA CYS A 480 -1.02 4.53 16.54
C CYS A 480 -2.51 4.86 16.47
N LYS A 481 -2.94 5.43 15.34
CA LYS A 481 -4.37 5.56 15.03
C LYS A 481 -4.93 4.22 14.56
N ALA A 482 -6.19 3.94 14.90
CA ALA A 482 -6.87 2.72 14.50
C ALA A 482 -8.18 3.01 13.76
N PHE A 483 -8.55 2.08 12.87
CA PHE A 483 -9.84 2.03 12.22
C PHE A 483 -10.73 1.06 13.01
N GLY A 484 -11.67 1.60 13.78
CA GLY A 484 -12.71 0.82 14.46
C GLY A 484 -13.89 0.58 13.53
N ILE A 485 -14.04 -0.66 13.06
CA ILE A 485 -15.09 -1.09 12.14
C ILE A 485 -16.22 -1.75 12.94
N PRO A 486 -17.47 -1.29 12.85
CA PRO A 486 -18.62 -2.01 13.42
C PRO A 486 -18.69 -3.44 12.91
N TYR A 487 -18.74 -4.40 13.82
CA TYR A 487 -18.71 -5.84 13.57
C TYR A 487 -19.77 -6.54 14.44
N SER A 488 -20.37 -7.64 13.96
CA SER A 488 -21.28 -8.55 14.69
C SER A 488 -22.21 -7.91 15.74
N SER A 489 -23.50 -7.78 15.40
CA SER A 489 -24.60 -7.30 16.27
C SER A 489 -24.57 -5.84 16.77
N LYS A 490 -23.82 -4.95 16.09
CA LYS A 490 -23.67 -3.51 16.41
C LYS A 490 -23.01 -3.18 17.76
N ASN A 491 -22.68 -4.18 18.57
CA ASN A 491 -22.09 -4.01 19.91
C ASN A 491 -20.59 -4.35 19.97
N GLU A 492 -19.96 -4.70 18.84
CA GLU A 492 -18.53 -4.95 18.75
C GLU A 492 -17.89 -4.06 17.67
N LEU A 493 -16.61 -3.72 17.89
CA LEU A 493 -15.75 -3.08 16.91
C LEU A 493 -14.59 -4.02 16.58
N ALA A 494 -14.36 -4.26 15.31
CA ALA A 494 -13.11 -4.81 14.81
C ALA A 494 -12.09 -3.66 14.69
N ILE A 495 -10.99 -3.76 15.44
CA ILE A 495 -9.95 -2.74 15.52
C ILE A 495 -8.81 -3.09 14.56
N PHE A 496 -8.51 -2.18 13.65
CA PHE A 496 -7.38 -2.31 12.72
C PHE A 496 -6.40 -1.15 12.88
N PRO A 497 -5.14 -1.39 13.30
CA PRO A 497 -4.09 -0.37 13.30
C PRO A 497 -3.85 0.15 11.88
N LEU A 498 -3.78 1.47 11.74
CA LEU A 498 -3.46 2.10 10.45
C LEU A 498 -1.97 1.97 10.16
N MET A 499 -1.64 1.34 9.02
CA MET A 499 -0.27 0.94 8.68
C MET A 499 0.74 2.10 8.57
N ARG A 500 0.27 3.32 8.25
CA ARG A 500 1.11 4.51 8.00
C ARG A 500 1.29 5.43 9.22
N ILE A 501 0.70 5.06 10.35
CA ILE A 501 0.53 5.97 11.48
C ILE A 501 0.97 5.28 12.78
N VAL A 502 2.21 4.80 12.79
CA VAL A 502 2.83 4.23 13.99
C VAL A 502 3.86 5.21 14.54
N LEU A 503 3.71 5.60 15.80
CA LEU A 503 4.48 6.65 16.46
C LEU A 503 5.66 6.12 17.30
N CYS A 504 5.69 4.81 17.55
CA CYS A 504 6.74 4.09 18.27
C CYS A 504 7.08 2.77 17.58
N ALA A 505 8.36 2.37 17.59
CA ALA A 505 8.78 1.08 17.04
C ALA A 505 8.10 -0.08 17.78
N PHE A 506 7.61 -1.07 17.03
CA PHE A 506 7.04 -2.29 17.58
C PHE A 506 8.18 -3.17 18.13
N ILE A 507 8.08 -3.66 19.37
CA ILE A 507 9.08 -4.58 19.92
C ILE A 507 8.73 -6.02 19.47
N PRO A 508 9.68 -6.81 18.92
CA PRO A 508 9.38 -8.04 18.16
C PRO A 508 9.12 -9.29 19.02
N TYR A 509 8.69 -9.17 20.28
CA TYR A 509 8.64 -10.31 21.21
C TYR A 509 7.65 -11.43 20.81
N LEU A 510 6.79 -11.21 19.80
CA LEU A 510 5.82 -12.20 19.31
C LEU A 510 6.34 -13.16 18.22
N LEU A 511 7.57 -12.97 17.72
CA LEU A 511 8.02 -13.59 16.45
C LEU A 511 8.57 -15.03 16.55
N LYS A 512 8.86 -15.56 17.76
CA LYS A 512 9.42 -16.92 17.92
C LYS A 512 8.44 -18.07 17.66
N SER A 513 7.13 -17.79 17.54
CA SER A 513 6.10 -18.84 17.39
C SER A 513 5.45 -18.93 16.01
N MET A 514 5.89 -18.14 15.02
CA MET A 514 5.32 -18.14 13.66
C MET A 514 6.00 -19.15 12.70
N SER A 515 6.98 -19.93 13.17
CA SER A 515 7.72 -20.91 12.34
C SER A 515 6.98 -22.23 12.06
N ARG A 516 5.70 -22.36 12.44
CA ARG A 516 4.93 -23.56 12.13
C ARG A 516 4.48 -23.50 10.67
N ARG A 517 5.01 -24.42 9.86
CA ARG A 517 4.60 -24.65 8.46
C ARG A 517 3.09 -24.58 8.34
N ILE A 518 2.60 -23.84 7.35
CA ILE A 518 1.20 -23.90 6.93
C ILE A 518 0.88 -25.39 6.70
N PRO A 519 -0.12 -25.98 7.38
CA PRO A 519 -0.53 -27.33 7.09
C PRO A 519 -0.92 -27.37 5.61
N LYS A 520 -0.21 -28.19 4.82
CA LYS A 520 -0.56 -28.42 3.41
C LYS A 520 -2.00 -28.91 3.39
N VAL A 521 -2.91 -28.06 2.93
CA VAL A 521 -4.24 -28.51 2.51
C VAL A 521 -4.01 -29.20 1.17
N ILE A 522 -3.85 -30.52 1.23
CA ILE A 522 -3.90 -31.40 0.06
C ILE A 522 -5.37 -31.69 -0.23
#